data_AF-A0AAD7G685-F1
#
_entry.id   AF-A0AAD7G685-F1
#
_cell.length_a   1.000
_cell.length_b   1.000
_cell.length_c   1.000
_cell.angle_alpha   90.00
_cell.angle_beta   90.00
_cell.angle_gamma   90.00
#
_symmetry.space_group_name_H-M   'P 1'
#
loop_
_entity.id
_entity.type
_entity.pdbx_description
1 polymer ?
#
loop_
_entity_poly.entity_id
_entity_poly.type
_entity_poly.pdbx_seq_one_letter_code
_entity_poly.pdbx_strand_id
1 'polypeptide(L)'
;LRKYELDEEEWAALRDLLRDLTLKFSEEGIATIAHVVPAMDKIDEMLYTENKNGSLNPAAHRAAPLDGKKIINKYYQFSDSAYAYHIAMILHPGLKLKYFERQEWEQEWIKEAKRITKNEFE
;
A
#
# COMPACT_ATOMS: atom_id res chain seq x y z
N LEU A 1 3.33 -23.45 -14.92
CA LEU A 1 3.70 -22.03 -15.07
C LEU A 1 2.51 -21.22 -15.57
N ARG A 2 1.83 -21.60 -16.67
CA ARG A 2 0.61 -20.91 -17.15
C ARG A 2 -0.63 -20.90 -16.24
N LYS A 3 -0.76 -21.87 -15.33
CA LYS A 3 -1.84 -21.86 -14.31
C LYS A 3 -1.72 -20.72 -13.30
N TYR A 4 -0.65 -19.97 -13.43
CA TYR A 4 -0.33 -18.89 -12.56
C TYR A 4 -0.55 -17.61 -13.36
N GLU A 5 0.21 -17.28 -14.40
CA GLU A 5 0.07 -16.05 -15.20
C GLU A 5 -1.25 -15.25 -15.08
N LEU A 6 -1.15 -13.98 -14.69
CA LEU A 6 -2.28 -13.05 -14.72
C LEU A 6 -2.90 -13.06 -16.12
N ASP A 7 -4.23 -13.01 -16.19
CA ASP A 7 -4.92 -12.86 -17.46
C ASP A 7 -4.83 -11.42 -18.00
N GLU A 8 -5.29 -11.20 -19.23
CA GLU A 8 -5.20 -9.89 -19.88
C GLU A 8 -6.00 -8.80 -19.16
N GLU A 9 -7.09 -9.15 -18.48
CA GLU A 9 -7.91 -8.21 -17.73
C GLU A 9 -7.20 -7.80 -16.44
N GLU A 10 -6.65 -8.76 -15.71
CA GLU A 10 -5.83 -8.53 -14.52
C GLU A 10 -4.57 -7.71 -14.84
N TRP A 11 -3.91 -8.01 -15.97
CA TRP A 11 -2.79 -7.23 -16.46
C TRP A 11 -3.18 -5.80 -16.85
N ALA A 12 -4.32 -5.61 -17.50
CA ALA A 12 -4.82 -4.28 -17.86
C ALA A 12 -5.11 -3.46 -16.62
N ALA A 13 -5.79 -4.04 -15.64
CA ALA A 13 -6.09 -3.39 -14.38
C ALA A 13 -4.80 -3.00 -13.64
N LEU A 14 -3.77 -3.87 -13.62
CA LEU A 14 -2.51 -3.58 -12.93
C LEU A 14 -1.76 -2.42 -13.62
N ARG A 15 -1.74 -2.41 -14.95
CA ARG A 15 -1.16 -1.30 -15.72
C ARG A 15 -1.89 0.00 -15.45
N ASP A 16 -3.22 -0.02 -15.37
CA ASP A 16 -4.02 1.16 -15.07
C ASP A 16 -3.72 1.69 -13.67
N LEU A 17 -3.69 0.83 -12.65
CA LEU A 17 -3.32 1.21 -11.29
C LEU A 17 -1.92 1.85 -11.24
N LEU A 18 -0.93 1.19 -11.84
CA LEU A 18 0.45 1.69 -11.83
C LEU A 18 0.58 3.02 -12.56
N ARG A 19 -0.13 3.20 -13.68
CA ARG A 19 -0.19 4.48 -14.40
C ARG A 19 -0.78 5.57 -13.50
N ASP A 20 -1.92 5.31 -12.87
CA ASP A 20 -2.62 6.28 -12.04
C ASP A 20 -1.79 6.69 -10.82
N LEU A 21 -1.13 5.72 -10.17
CA LEU A 21 -0.18 6.00 -9.09
C LEU A 21 1.02 6.81 -9.61
N THR A 22 1.59 6.44 -10.75
CA THR A 22 2.73 7.17 -11.34
C THR A 22 2.37 8.61 -11.66
N LEU A 23 1.20 8.84 -12.25
CA LEU A 23 0.70 10.20 -12.52
C LEU A 23 0.54 10.99 -11.23
N LYS A 24 -0.10 10.40 -10.21
CA LYS A 24 -0.24 11.03 -8.89
C LYS A 24 1.13 11.42 -8.30
N PHE A 25 2.12 10.53 -8.36
CA PHE A 25 3.47 10.82 -7.86
C PHE A 25 4.28 11.79 -8.73
N SER A 26 3.82 12.06 -9.95
CA SER A 26 4.40 13.06 -10.84
C SER A 26 3.78 14.45 -10.68
N GLU A 27 2.65 14.56 -9.97
CA GLU A 27 1.96 15.82 -9.72
C GLU A 27 2.65 16.61 -8.59
N GLU A 28 3.12 17.81 -8.93
CA GLU A 28 3.75 18.72 -7.98
C GLU A 28 2.75 19.16 -6.89
N GLY A 29 3.19 19.11 -5.63
CA GLY A 29 2.38 19.54 -4.47
C GLY A 29 1.29 18.58 -4.01
N ILE A 30 1.02 17.50 -4.76
CA ILE A 30 -0.02 16.51 -4.44
C ILE A 30 0.60 15.27 -3.79
N ALA A 31 1.64 14.70 -4.40
CA ALA A 31 2.30 13.53 -3.88
C ALA A 31 3.35 13.85 -2.81
N THR A 32 2.89 13.90 -1.57
CA THR A 32 3.76 13.93 -0.39
C THR A 32 4.15 12.52 0.07
N ILE A 33 5.19 12.43 0.91
CA ILE A 33 5.64 11.19 1.56
C ILE A 33 4.49 10.44 2.29
N ALA A 34 3.46 11.16 2.74
CA ALA A 34 2.26 10.58 3.37
C ALA A 34 1.45 9.66 2.42
N HIS A 35 1.65 9.74 1.11
CA HIS A 35 0.92 8.96 0.12
C HIS A 35 1.59 7.65 -0.25
N VAL A 36 2.84 7.43 0.16
CA VAL A 36 3.63 6.24 -0.22
C VAL A 36 3.01 4.97 0.34
N VAL A 37 2.76 4.90 1.65
CA VAL A 37 2.14 3.72 2.27
C VAL A 37 0.73 3.46 1.73
N PRO A 38 -0.17 4.47 1.59
CA PRO A 38 -1.46 4.24 0.93
C PRO A 38 -1.38 3.78 -0.52
N ALA A 39 -0.35 4.18 -1.27
CA ALA A 39 -0.14 3.69 -2.63
C ALA A 39 0.34 2.23 -2.63
N MET A 40 1.22 1.86 -1.70
CA MET A 40 1.64 0.48 -1.48
C MET A 40 0.45 -0.40 -1.08
N ASP A 41 -0.40 0.06 -0.16
CA ASP A 41 -1.60 -0.68 0.27
C ASP A 41 -2.54 -0.97 -0.92
N LYS A 42 -2.70 -0.03 -1.85
CA LYS A 42 -3.50 -0.26 -3.08
C LYS A 42 -2.87 -1.28 -4.02
N ILE A 43 -1.54 -1.25 -4.17
CA ILE A 43 -0.83 -2.25 -4.97
C ILE A 43 -0.95 -3.62 -4.30
N ASP A 44 -0.79 -3.68 -2.97
CA ASP A 44 -0.91 -4.93 -2.22
C ASP A 44 -2.33 -5.49 -2.27
N GLU A 45 -3.34 -4.64 -2.07
CA GLU A 45 -4.75 -4.98 -2.23
C GLU A 45 -4.97 -5.54 -3.63
N MET A 46 -4.53 -4.88 -4.70
CA MET A 46 -4.70 -5.39 -6.05
C MET A 46 -4.04 -6.76 -6.27
N LEU A 47 -2.85 -6.97 -5.69
CA LEU A 47 -2.13 -8.23 -5.76
C LEU A 47 -2.74 -9.34 -4.89
N TYR A 48 -3.59 -8.99 -3.90
CA TYR A 48 -4.11 -9.90 -2.88
C TYR A 48 -5.65 -9.94 -2.79
N THR A 49 -6.40 -9.15 -3.56
CA THR A 49 -7.86 -9.03 -3.42
C THR A 49 -8.52 -10.37 -3.71
N GLU A 50 -8.78 -11.17 -2.67
CA GLU A 50 -9.82 -12.19 -2.71
C GLU A 50 -11.13 -11.50 -3.07
N ASN A 51 -11.63 -11.84 -4.25
CA ASN A 51 -12.85 -11.23 -4.72
C ASN A 51 -14.00 -11.72 -3.81
N LYS A 52 -14.53 -10.82 -2.96
CA LYS A 52 -15.75 -11.06 -2.15
C LYS A 52 -16.96 -11.45 -3.00
N ASN A 53 -16.86 -11.39 -4.33
CA ASN A 53 -17.93 -11.67 -5.31
C ASN A 53 -17.64 -12.83 -6.28
N GLY A 54 -16.60 -13.65 -6.07
CA GLY A 54 -16.50 -14.99 -6.65
C GLY A 54 -16.34 -15.12 -8.18
N SER A 55 -15.94 -14.08 -8.90
CA SER A 55 -15.87 -14.11 -10.37
C SER A 55 -14.47 -14.13 -11.00
N LEU A 56 -13.39 -14.20 -10.22
CA LEU A 56 -12.02 -14.33 -10.76
C LEU A 56 -11.34 -15.60 -10.27
N ASN A 57 -10.49 -16.16 -11.14
CA ASN A 57 -9.94 -17.51 -11.04
C ASN A 57 -8.97 -17.62 -9.82
N PRO A 58 -9.23 -18.51 -8.84
CA PRO A 58 -8.34 -18.82 -7.71
C PRO A 58 -6.88 -19.16 -8.07
N ALA A 59 -6.59 -19.33 -9.36
CA ALA A 59 -5.27 -19.64 -9.90
C ALA A 59 -4.41 -18.39 -10.18
N ALA A 60 -4.99 -17.26 -10.55
CA ALA A 60 -4.29 -15.97 -10.71
C ALA A 60 -3.74 -15.45 -9.35
N HIS A 61 -4.47 -15.75 -8.28
CA HIS A 61 -4.05 -15.58 -6.88
C HIS A 61 -2.75 -16.32 -6.50
N ARG A 62 -2.31 -17.29 -7.31
CA ARG A 62 -1.12 -18.10 -7.01
C ARG A 62 0.07 -17.79 -7.92
N ALA A 63 -0.01 -16.70 -8.70
CA ALA A 63 0.92 -16.41 -9.77
C ALA A 63 1.68 -15.10 -9.83
N ALA A 64 1.08 -14.06 -9.31
CA ALA A 64 1.81 -12.90 -8.86
C ALA A 64 2.93 -13.21 -7.81
N PRO A 65 2.92 -14.32 -7.02
CA PRO A 65 3.90 -14.55 -6.00
C PRO A 65 5.12 -15.21 -6.63
N LEU A 66 6.15 -14.40 -6.84
CA LEU A 66 7.31 -14.48 -5.97
C LEU A 66 8.03 -13.13 -5.98
N ASP A 67 8.14 -12.48 -7.13
CA ASP A 67 8.99 -11.28 -7.21
C ASP A 67 8.24 -9.99 -6.89
N GLY A 68 7.00 -9.80 -7.37
CA GLY A 68 6.19 -8.62 -7.05
C GLY A 68 5.91 -8.49 -5.54
N LYS A 69 5.45 -9.57 -4.90
CA LYS A 69 5.21 -9.58 -3.44
C LYS A 69 6.51 -9.45 -2.62
N LYS A 70 7.63 -10.05 -3.07
CA LYS A 70 8.93 -9.80 -2.42
C LYS A 70 9.34 -8.34 -2.52
N ILE A 71 9.11 -7.71 -3.68
CA ILE A 71 9.42 -6.30 -3.88
C ILE A 71 8.56 -5.44 -2.96
N ILE A 72 7.24 -5.64 -2.92
CA ILE A 72 6.36 -4.80 -2.09
C ILE A 72 6.65 -5.01 -0.60
N ASN A 73 6.85 -6.25 -0.14
CA ASN A 73 7.22 -6.54 1.24
C ASN A 73 8.57 -5.91 1.61
N LYS A 74 9.54 -5.89 0.69
CA LYS A 74 10.82 -5.21 0.88
C LYS A 74 10.63 -3.70 1.07
N TYR A 75 9.72 -3.09 0.31
CA TYR A 75 9.40 -1.67 0.49
C TYR A 75 8.64 -1.41 1.79
N TYR A 76 7.75 -2.31 2.23
CA TYR A 76 7.12 -2.21 3.56
C TYR A 76 8.16 -2.22 4.68
N GLN A 77 9.14 -3.12 4.61
CA GLN A 77 10.25 -3.13 5.58
C GLN A 77 11.01 -1.81 5.62
N PHE A 78 11.21 -1.16 4.47
CA PHE A 78 11.85 0.15 4.43
C PHE A 78 10.95 1.27 4.97
N SER A 79 9.65 1.28 4.64
CA SER A 79 8.72 2.29 5.17
C SER A 79 8.54 2.17 6.68
N ASP A 80 8.45 0.95 7.21
CA ASP A 80 8.28 0.70 8.64
C ASP A 80 9.53 1.10 9.44
N SER A 81 10.72 0.91 8.85
CA SER A 81 11.99 1.32 9.46
C SER A 81 12.17 2.84 9.54
N ALA A 82 11.38 3.62 8.79
CA ALA A 82 11.51 5.06 8.69
C ALA A 82 10.26 5.76 9.25
N TYR A 83 10.35 6.26 10.47
CA TYR A 83 9.26 6.97 11.15
C TYR A 83 8.69 8.17 10.37
N ALA A 84 9.46 8.73 9.43
CA ALA A 84 9.04 9.81 8.56
C ALA A 84 7.73 9.51 7.80
N TYR A 85 7.51 8.28 7.34
CA TYR A 85 6.27 7.89 6.66
C TYR A 85 5.07 7.97 7.60
N HIS A 86 5.18 7.37 8.79
CA HIS A 86 4.11 7.37 9.78
C HIS A 86 3.78 8.77 10.31
N ILE A 87 4.82 9.57 10.61
CA ILE A 87 4.67 10.96 11.05
C ILE A 87 3.91 11.77 9.98
N ALA A 88 4.33 11.67 8.72
CA ALA A 88 3.69 12.41 7.64
C ALA A 88 2.22 12.00 7.44
N MET A 89 1.90 10.71 7.55
CA MET A 89 0.53 10.22 7.50
C MET A 89 -0.32 10.72 8.67
N ILE A 90 0.24 10.79 9.88
CA ILE A 90 -0.45 11.33 11.06
C ILE A 90 -0.74 12.83 10.91
N LEU A 91 0.21 13.59 10.37
CA LEU A 91 0.07 15.03 10.14
C LEU A 91 -0.81 15.36 8.91
N HIS A 92 -1.02 14.40 8.01
CA HIS A 92 -1.82 14.61 6.80
C HIS A 92 -3.31 14.78 7.14
N PRO A 93 -3.98 15.87 6.66
CA PRO A 93 -5.34 16.20 7.06
C PRO A 93 -6.39 15.13 6.72
N GLY A 94 -6.18 14.39 5.62
CA GLY A 94 -7.09 13.35 5.13
C GLY A 94 -6.79 11.92 5.59
N LEU A 95 -5.63 11.66 6.23
CA LEU A 95 -5.26 10.32 6.70
C LEU A 95 -5.40 10.25 8.22
N LYS A 96 -4.46 10.89 8.94
CA LYS A 96 -4.38 10.90 10.41
C LYS A 96 -4.37 9.48 10.98
N LEU A 97 -4.58 9.37 12.30
CA LEU A 97 -4.73 8.08 12.99
C LEU A 97 -5.86 7.21 12.41
N LYS A 98 -6.91 7.83 11.87
CA LYS A 98 -8.06 7.14 11.27
C LYS A 98 -7.67 6.24 10.09
N TYR A 99 -6.61 6.57 9.37
CA TYR A 99 -6.14 5.71 8.28
C TYR A 99 -5.68 4.36 8.82
N PHE A 100 -4.79 4.38 9.81
CA PHE A 100 -4.23 3.16 10.42
C PHE A 100 -5.31 2.30 11.08
N GLU A 101 -6.28 2.93 11.74
CA GLU A 101 -7.44 2.24 12.31
C GLU A 101 -8.27 1.53 11.24
N ARG A 102 -8.47 2.15 10.07
CA ARG A 102 -9.23 1.56 8.94
C ARG A 102 -8.48 0.44 8.24
N GLN A 103 -7.15 0.52 8.22
CA GLN A 103 -6.29 -0.55 7.69
C GLN A 103 -6.02 -1.64 8.73
N GLU A 104 -6.70 -1.60 9.89
CA GLU A 104 -6.60 -2.61 10.95
C GLU A 104 -5.16 -2.84 11.45
N TRP A 105 -4.34 -1.77 11.46
CA TRP A 105 -2.98 -1.86 11.97
C TRP A 105 -2.95 -2.25 13.44
N GLU A 106 -1.87 -2.93 13.84
CA GLU A 106 -1.66 -3.30 15.23
C GLU A 106 -1.69 -2.07 16.15
N GLN A 107 -2.46 -2.17 17.23
CA GLN A 107 -2.65 -1.05 18.15
C GLN A 107 -1.34 -0.54 18.76
N GLU A 108 -0.36 -1.43 18.96
CA GLU A 108 0.96 -1.03 19.44
C GLU A 108 1.72 -0.20 18.40
N TRP A 109 1.58 -0.48 17.10
CA TRP A 109 2.21 0.32 16.04
C TRP A 109 1.59 1.72 15.96
N ILE A 110 0.26 1.81 16.09
CA ILE A 110 -0.45 3.09 16.11
C ILE A 110 -0.01 3.93 17.32
N LYS A 111 0.11 3.32 18.50
CA LYS A 111 0.60 3.99 19.71
C LYS A 111 2.03 4.48 19.54
N GLU A 112 2.91 3.65 18.99
CA GLU A 112 4.31 3.99 18.79
C GLU A 112 4.48 5.14 17.79
N ALA A 113 3.80 5.08 16.64
CA ALA A 113 3.79 6.15 15.65
C ALA A 113 3.30 7.48 16.25
N LYS A 114 2.25 7.43 17.09
CA LYS A 114 1.75 8.60 17.81
C LYS A 114 2.76 9.14 18.83
N ARG A 115 3.42 8.27 19.59
CA ARG A 115 4.43 8.64 20.58
C ARG A 115 5.61 9.35 19.91
N ILE A 116 6.11 8.80 18.80
CA ILE A 116 7.23 9.38 18.07
C ILE A 116 6.84 10.72 17.46
N THR A 117 5.68 10.81 16.81
CA THR A 117 5.19 12.08 16.26
C THR A 117 5.09 13.16 17.34
N LYS A 118 4.61 12.80 18.54
CA LYS A 118 4.55 13.72 19.67
C LYS A 118 5.94 14.18 20.12
N ASN A 119 6.88 13.25 20.28
CA ASN A 119 8.25 13.56 20.70
C ASN A 119 9.04 14.43 19.71
N GLU A 120 8.75 14.35 18.40
CA GLU A 120 9.45 15.14 17.38
C GLU A 120 8.94 16.60 17.27
N PHE A 121 7.71 16.87 17.71
CA PHE A 121 7.05 18.17 17.52
C PHE A 121 6.55 18.84 18.81
N GLU A 122 6.82 18.24 19.97
CA GLU A 122 6.68 18.87 21.30
C GLU A 122 8.03 19.23 21.89
#